data_AF-A0A943TYX7-F1
#
_entry.id   AF-A0A943TYX7-F1
#
_cell.length_a   1.000
_cell.length_b   1.000
_cell.length_c   1.000
_cell.angle_alpha   90.00
_cell.angle_beta   90.00
_cell.angle_gamma   90.00
#
_symmetry.space_group_name_H-M   'P 1'
#
loop_
_entity.id
_entity.type
_entity.pdbx_description
1 polymer ?
#
loop_
_entity_poly.entity_id
_entity_poly.type
_entity_poly.pdbx_seq_one_letter_code
_entity_poly.pdbx_strand_id
1 'polypeptide(L)'
;RLAERIRAKRNNKDSYAVLRLVEEMCAYEPVAVGSLGSESGAEGVGYVALSKHYRQLISTSPIELFYCGASGWDEIRSAFSEALAQLPRGEICWDMGTDIRMNSVEEKPRVFRESADLSQGKLAIGWRLGECMEEPDMARLRVFNAVYGGSVTSKLFTNVREKRSLCYYASSGVDIQKGLLLVSSAVNFENFGAAREEILAQLEAMRRGEITPDELESARLSCASALRSVEDDPFALEGYWLSMNVSGAEVSPGELAAACELVTAEDAAGIARSCECDAEYYLCGKEDAADEPEED
;
A
#
# COMPACT_ATOMS: atom_id res chain seq x y z
N ARG A 1 18.22 -18.41 1.31
CA ARG A 1 18.50 -17.78 2.64
C ARG A 1 17.80 -16.41 2.71
N LEU A 2 17.53 -15.83 3.89
CA LEU A 2 16.79 -14.55 4.01
C LEU A 2 17.51 -13.39 3.29
N ALA A 3 18.83 -13.24 3.51
CA ALA A 3 19.65 -12.23 2.85
C ALA A 3 19.56 -12.30 1.31
N GLU A 4 19.57 -13.49 0.72
CA GLU A 4 19.40 -13.70 -0.72
C GLU A 4 18.02 -13.24 -1.21
N ARG A 5 16.95 -13.47 -0.42
CA ARG A 5 15.60 -12.99 -0.75
C ARG A 5 15.51 -11.47 -0.70
N ILE A 6 16.16 -10.83 0.28
CA ILE A 6 16.25 -9.37 0.39
C ILE A 6 16.97 -8.81 -0.85
N ARG A 7 18.15 -9.36 -1.17
CA ARG A 7 18.93 -8.95 -2.34
C ARG A 7 18.17 -9.12 -3.65
N ALA A 8 17.40 -10.21 -3.76
CA ALA A 8 16.59 -10.51 -4.95
C ALA A 8 15.44 -9.51 -5.17
N LYS A 9 15.02 -8.71 -4.18
CA LYS A 9 14.00 -7.68 -4.39
C LYS A 9 14.39 -6.69 -5.50
N ARG A 10 15.69 -6.38 -5.63
CA ARG A 10 16.22 -5.49 -6.68
C ARG A 10 16.02 -6.03 -8.11
N ASN A 11 15.71 -7.32 -8.25
CA ASN A 11 15.47 -7.93 -9.56
C ASN A 11 14.10 -7.54 -10.13
N ASN A 12 13.09 -7.34 -9.28
CA ASN A 12 11.81 -6.78 -9.70
C ASN A 12 11.88 -5.25 -9.56
N LYS A 13 12.21 -4.57 -10.66
CA LYS A 13 12.40 -3.11 -10.70
C LYS A 13 11.14 -2.33 -10.32
N ASP A 14 9.96 -2.85 -10.66
CA ASP A 14 8.67 -2.21 -10.35
C ASP A 14 8.44 -2.18 -8.84
N SER A 15 8.48 -3.35 -8.19
CA SER A 15 8.31 -3.45 -6.73
C SER A 15 9.47 -2.81 -5.97
N TYR A 16 10.68 -2.82 -6.54
CA TYR A 16 11.84 -2.18 -5.93
C TYR A 16 11.71 -0.66 -5.90
N ALA A 17 11.22 -0.01 -6.96
CA ALA A 17 11.02 1.44 -6.98
C ALA A 17 10.01 1.89 -5.90
N VAL A 18 8.90 1.17 -5.76
CA VAL A 18 7.90 1.47 -4.70
C VAL A 18 8.48 1.22 -3.31
N LEU A 19 9.25 0.14 -3.13
CA LEU A 19 9.94 -0.13 -1.87
C LEU A 19 10.86 1.05 -1.50
N ARG A 20 11.74 1.45 -2.41
CA ARG A 20 12.69 2.56 -2.17
C ARG A 20 11.98 3.88 -1.92
N LEU A 21 10.90 4.16 -2.65
CA LEU A 21 10.04 5.30 -2.37
C LEU A 21 9.55 5.28 -0.91
N VAL A 22 9.02 4.17 -0.42
CA VAL A 22 8.55 4.07 0.98
C VAL A 22 9.71 4.21 1.98
N GLU A 23 10.86 3.61 1.71
CA GLU A 23 12.06 3.72 2.57
C GLU A 23 12.52 5.18 2.72
N GLU A 24 12.57 5.94 1.61
CA GLU A 24 13.01 7.34 1.59
C GLU A 24 11.92 8.31 2.09
N MET A 25 10.68 8.09 1.66
CA MET A 25 9.53 8.92 2.04
C MET A 25 9.27 8.83 3.55
N CYS A 26 9.35 7.64 4.11
CA CYS A 26 9.02 7.37 5.51
C CYS A 26 10.26 7.28 6.41
N ALA A 27 11.41 7.85 6.04
CA ALA A 27 12.71 7.67 6.72
C ALA A 27 12.73 7.93 8.25
N TYR A 28 11.74 8.65 8.78
CA TYR A 28 11.57 8.94 10.21
C TYR A 28 10.50 8.07 10.90
N GLU A 29 10.01 7.03 10.21
CA GLU A 29 8.95 6.15 10.67
C GLU A 29 9.40 4.68 10.61
N PRO A 30 8.89 3.80 11.49
CA PRO A 30 9.25 2.38 11.47
C PRO A 30 9.00 1.67 10.14
N VAL A 31 8.05 2.15 9.33
CA VAL A 31 7.72 1.55 8.02
C VAL A 31 8.78 1.77 6.94
N ALA A 32 9.71 2.71 7.15
CA ALA A 32 10.89 2.81 6.28
C ALA A 32 11.75 1.56 6.34
N VAL A 33 11.61 0.72 7.36
CA VAL A 33 12.26 -0.60 7.36
C VAL A 33 11.31 -1.58 6.71
N GLY A 34 11.65 -2.02 5.49
CA GLY A 34 10.86 -3.03 4.79
C GLY A 34 10.66 -4.31 5.62
N SER A 35 9.59 -5.05 5.35
CA SER A 35 9.16 -6.22 6.16
C SER A 35 10.19 -7.35 6.36
N LEU A 36 11.22 -7.41 5.52
CA LEU A 36 12.31 -8.40 5.64
C LEU A 36 13.56 -7.85 6.34
N GLY A 37 13.56 -6.56 6.70
CA GLY A 37 14.73 -5.83 7.18
C GLY A 37 15.80 -5.62 6.10
N SER A 38 16.99 -5.25 6.54
CA SER A 38 18.16 -5.05 5.70
C SER A 38 18.96 -6.35 5.52
N GLU A 39 19.74 -6.41 4.44
CA GLU A 39 20.65 -7.54 4.18
C GLU A 39 21.66 -7.73 5.33
N SER A 40 22.29 -6.64 5.78
CA SER A 40 23.21 -6.65 6.92
C SER A 40 22.53 -7.08 8.22
N GLY A 41 21.29 -6.66 8.44
CA GLY A 41 20.48 -7.08 9.57
C GLY A 41 20.24 -8.58 9.55
N ALA A 42 19.83 -9.12 8.40
CA ALA A 42 19.58 -10.55 8.21
C ALA A 42 20.84 -11.42 8.40
N GLU A 43 22.00 -10.95 7.94
CA GLU A 43 23.29 -11.65 8.13
C GLU A 43 23.79 -11.58 9.58
N GLY A 44 23.47 -10.50 10.29
CA GLY A 44 23.86 -10.29 11.69
C GLY A 44 23.00 -11.02 12.73
N VAL A 45 21.87 -11.61 12.34
CA VAL A 45 20.97 -12.28 13.30
C VAL A 45 21.58 -13.60 13.79
N GLY A 46 22.04 -13.60 15.04
CA GLY A 46 22.48 -14.80 15.75
C GLY A 46 21.32 -15.62 16.34
N TYR A 47 21.52 -16.93 16.49
CA TYR A 47 20.48 -17.86 16.97
C TYR A 47 19.93 -17.50 18.37
N VAL A 48 20.78 -16.98 19.26
CA VAL A 48 20.39 -16.59 20.63
C VAL A 48 19.38 -15.44 20.61
N ALA A 49 19.70 -14.38 19.87
CA ALA A 49 18.84 -13.21 19.74
C ALA A 49 17.50 -13.58 19.06
N LEU A 50 17.56 -14.37 17.99
CA LEU A 50 16.38 -14.86 17.29
C LEU A 50 15.47 -15.70 18.20
N SER A 51 16.05 -16.64 18.95
CA SER A 51 15.29 -17.51 19.86
C SER A 51 14.64 -16.72 20.99
N LYS A 52 15.35 -15.71 21.53
CA LYS A 52 14.81 -14.82 22.56
C LYS A 52 13.64 -14.00 22.00
N HIS A 53 13.81 -13.40 20.82
CA HIS A 53 12.79 -12.60 20.18
C HIS A 53 11.53 -13.42 19.83
N TYR A 54 11.71 -14.62 19.26
CA TYR A 54 10.61 -15.54 18.95
C TYR A 54 9.79 -15.91 20.18
N ARG A 55 10.46 -16.28 21.29
CA ARG A 55 9.77 -16.63 22.54
C ARG A 55 9.00 -15.45 23.11
N GLN A 56 9.60 -14.25 23.07
CA GLN A 56 8.94 -13.03 23.50
C GLN A 56 7.68 -12.80 22.67
N LEU A 57 7.79 -12.80 21.34
CA LEU A 57 6.68 -12.58 20.41
C LEU A 57 5.51 -13.53 20.68
N ILE A 58 5.75 -14.85 20.75
CA ILE A 58 4.67 -15.81 21.03
C ILE A 58 4.02 -15.58 22.40
N SER A 59 4.80 -15.14 23.39
CA SER A 59 4.29 -14.94 24.75
C SER A 59 3.49 -13.65 24.95
N THR A 60 3.85 -12.58 24.25
CA THR A 60 3.30 -11.24 24.47
C THR A 60 2.39 -10.75 23.36
N SER A 61 2.45 -11.31 22.15
CA SER A 61 1.59 -10.86 21.05
C SER A 61 0.17 -11.42 21.18
N PRO A 62 -0.84 -10.66 20.72
CA PRO A 62 -2.14 -11.21 20.39
C PRO A 62 -2.00 -12.32 19.35
N ILE A 63 -2.79 -13.38 19.50
CA ILE A 63 -2.84 -14.51 18.57
C ILE A 63 -4.30 -14.70 18.18
N GLU A 64 -4.59 -14.45 16.92
CA GLU A 64 -5.89 -14.71 16.30
C GLU A 64 -5.85 -16.07 15.59
N LEU A 65 -6.93 -16.84 15.71
CA LEU A 65 -7.05 -18.16 15.09
C LEU A 65 -8.24 -18.14 14.13
N PHE A 66 -7.95 -18.34 12.85
CA PHE A 66 -8.96 -18.40 11.80
C PHE A 66 -9.30 -19.86 11.50
N TYR A 67 -10.60 -20.15 11.43
CA TYR A 67 -11.11 -21.46 11.03
C TYR A 67 -12.19 -21.28 9.96
N CYS A 68 -11.98 -21.92 8.82
CA CYS A 68 -12.97 -22.04 7.75
C CYS A 68 -13.16 -23.53 7.44
N GLY A 69 -14.32 -24.08 7.77
CA GLY A 69 -14.60 -25.50 7.61
C GLY A 69 -15.96 -25.91 8.16
N ALA A 70 -16.24 -27.21 8.13
CA ALA A 70 -17.56 -27.76 8.45
C ALA A 70 -17.79 -28.05 9.94
N SER A 71 -16.74 -28.05 10.77
CA SER A 71 -16.86 -28.34 12.20
C SER A 71 -17.50 -27.18 12.95
N GLY A 72 -18.24 -27.51 14.00
CA GLY A 72 -18.89 -26.51 14.84
C GLY A 72 -17.90 -25.77 15.75
N TRP A 73 -18.33 -24.61 16.26
CA TRP A 73 -17.56 -23.75 17.15
C TRP A 73 -16.99 -24.50 18.37
N ASP A 74 -17.80 -25.29 19.07
CA ASP A 74 -17.36 -25.96 20.31
C ASP A 74 -16.26 -27.00 20.07
N GLU A 75 -16.35 -27.73 18.96
CA GLU A 75 -15.36 -28.74 18.57
C GLU A 75 -14.01 -28.07 18.27
N ILE A 76 -14.01 -27.03 17.44
CA ILE A 76 -12.80 -26.29 17.07
C ILE A 76 -12.20 -25.56 18.25
N ARG A 77 -13.02 -24.91 19.08
CA ARG A 77 -12.58 -24.28 20.31
C ARG A 77 -11.88 -25.28 21.23
N SER A 78 -12.44 -26.47 21.40
CA SER A 78 -11.81 -27.54 22.20
C SER A 78 -10.48 -27.98 21.58
N ALA A 79 -10.45 -28.23 20.27
CA ALA A 79 -9.25 -28.67 19.56
C ALA A 79 -8.11 -27.63 19.64
N PHE A 80 -8.41 -26.34 19.42
CA PHE A 80 -7.44 -25.26 19.55
C PHE A 80 -6.97 -25.08 21.00
N SER A 81 -7.88 -25.14 21.97
CA SER A 81 -7.51 -25.03 23.39
C SER A 81 -6.57 -26.15 23.82
N GLU A 82 -6.81 -27.38 23.38
CA GLU A 82 -5.95 -28.53 23.65
C GLU A 82 -4.59 -28.39 22.94
N ALA A 83 -4.60 -28.10 21.63
CA ALA A 83 -3.39 -27.99 20.82
C ALA A 83 -2.45 -26.86 21.30
N LEU A 84 -3.03 -25.77 21.82
CA LEU A 84 -2.30 -24.58 22.24
C LEU A 84 -2.12 -24.48 23.76
N ALA A 85 -2.53 -25.50 24.53
CA ALA A 85 -2.47 -25.50 25.99
C ALA A 85 -1.07 -25.25 26.57
N GLN A 86 -0.03 -25.64 25.82
CA GLN A 86 1.38 -25.49 26.22
C GLN A 86 2.05 -24.24 25.63
N LEU A 87 1.31 -23.39 24.89
CA LEU A 87 1.87 -22.14 24.42
C LEU A 87 2.26 -21.27 25.61
N PRO A 88 3.52 -20.81 25.69
CA PRO A 88 3.93 -19.90 26.75
C PRO A 88 3.22 -18.57 26.53
N ARG A 89 2.29 -18.19 27.41
CA ARG A 89 1.58 -16.91 27.37
C ARG A 89 1.93 -16.06 28.59
N GLY A 90 2.24 -14.79 28.35
CA GLY A 90 2.48 -13.76 29.35
C GLY A 90 1.40 -12.66 29.29
N GLU A 91 1.75 -11.46 29.75
CA GLU A 91 0.92 -10.27 29.56
C GLU A 91 0.89 -9.87 28.08
N ILE A 92 -0.31 -9.64 27.55
CA ILE A 92 -0.51 -9.38 26.12
C ILE A 92 -0.36 -7.89 25.84
N CYS A 93 0.51 -7.57 24.88
CA CYS A 93 0.69 -6.23 24.34
C CYS A 93 -0.35 -5.96 23.27
N TRP A 94 -1.40 -5.23 23.62
CA TRP A 94 -2.45 -4.80 22.69
C TRP A 94 -2.09 -3.54 21.91
N ASP A 95 -0.97 -2.90 22.24
CA ASP A 95 -0.43 -1.78 21.48
C ASP A 95 0.23 -2.29 20.19
N MET A 96 -0.62 -2.51 19.18
CA MET A 96 -0.24 -2.92 17.82
C MET A 96 -0.38 -1.77 16.82
N GLY A 97 -0.73 -0.58 17.30
CA GLY A 97 -0.98 0.58 16.46
C GLY A 97 0.27 1.10 15.77
N THR A 98 0.06 1.93 14.76
CA THR A 98 1.11 2.73 14.16
C THR A 98 0.72 4.19 14.25
N ASP A 99 1.71 5.04 14.51
CA ASP A 99 1.54 6.48 14.29
C ASP A 99 1.37 6.72 12.79
N ILE A 100 0.29 7.41 12.41
CA ILE A 100 0.04 7.83 11.04
C ILE A 100 0.52 9.27 10.91
N ARG A 101 1.53 9.48 10.08
CA ARG A 101 1.95 10.82 9.69
C ARG A 101 1.08 11.33 8.54
N MET A 102 0.32 12.39 8.80
CA MET A 102 -0.63 12.95 7.83
C MET A 102 0.00 13.98 6.88
N ASN A 103 1.11 14.60 7.28
CA ASN A 103 1.73 15.70 6.52
C ASN A 103 3.07 15.29 5.90
N SER A 104 3.44 15.95 4.79
CA SER A 104 4.76 15.77 4.17
C SER A 104 5.91 16.14 5.12
N VAL A 105 7.11 15.65 4.83
CA VAL A 105 8.31 16.01 5.60
C VAL A 105 8.75 17.45 5.29
N GLU A 106 8.65 17.85 4.02
CA GLU A 106 9.07 19.15 3.50
C GLU A 106 7.92 19.81 2.72
N GLU A 107 7.97 21.14 2.55
CA GLU A 107 6.96 21.89 1.79
C GLU A 107 6.91 21.48 0.31
N LYS A 108 8.06 21.12 -0.26
CA LYS A 108 8.16 20.61 -1.63
C LYS A 108 8.39 19.09 -1.61
N PRO A 109 7.85 18.36 -2.60
CA PRO A 109 8.12 16.93 -2.71
C PRO A 109 9.61 16.66 -2.85
N ARG A 110 10.14 15.74 -2.04
CA ARG A 110 11.54 15.30 -2.14
C ARG A 110 11.71 14.42 -3.37
N VAL A 111 12.79 14.63 -4.13
CA VAL A 111 13.03 13.91 -5.37
C VAL A 111 14.27 13.02 -5.22
N PHE A 112 14.08 11.72 -5.45
CA PHE A 112 15.14 10.71 -5.36
C PHE A 112 15.38 10.08 -6.73
N ARG A 113 16.65 9.93 -7.11
CA ARG A 113 17.05 9.31 -8.38
C ARG A 113 18.08 8.21 -8.11
N GLU A 114 17.84 7.01 -8.62
CA GLU A 114 18.80 5.89 -8.62
C GLU A 114 19.02 5.42 -10.06
N SER A 115 20.28 5.11 -10.41
CA SER A 115 20.61 4.44 -11.67
C SER A 115 20.65 2.92 -11.51
N ALA A 116 20.02 2.21 -12.43
CA ALA A 116 20.09 0.76 -12.53
C ALA A 116 20.25 0.30 -13.98
N ASP A 117 20.55 -0.99 -14.14
CA ASP A 117 20.52 -1.64 -15.45
C ASP A 117 19.07 -2.05 -15.75
N LEU A 118 18.38 -1.26 -16.57
CA LEU A 118 17.01 -1.47 -17.00
C LEU A 118 16.74 -0.77 -18.34
N SER A 119 15.82 -1.34 -19.13
CA SER A 119 15.41 -0.81 -20.43
C SER A 119 14.30 0.24 -20.38
N GLN A 120 13.62 0.37 -19.24
CA GLN A 120 12.50 1.28 -19.03
C GLN A 120 12.64 1.92 -17.66
N GLY A 121 12.47 3.23 -17.59
CA GLY A 121 12.47 3.96 -16.33
C GLY A 121 11.30 3.57 -15.43
N LYS A 122 11.51 3.62 -14.12
CA LYS A 122 10.43 3.45 -13.13
C LYS A 122 10.19 4.77 -12.42
N LEU A 123 8.96 5.22 -12.44
CA LEU A 123 8.49 6.38 -11.71
C LEU A 123 7.58 5.90 -10.59
N ALA A 124 7.92 6.24 -9.36
CA ALA A 124 7.03 6.07 -8.21
C ALA A 124 6.82 7.42 -7.53
N ILE A 125 5.59 7.73 -7.15
CA ILE A 125 5.25 8.98 -6.45
C ILE A 125 4.42 8.62 -5.23
N GLY A 126 4.73 9.25 -4.11
CA GLY A 126 4.11 8.99 -2.81
C GLY A 126 3.46 10.23 -2.24
N TRP A 127 2.22 10.06 -1.79
CA TRP A 127 1.46 11.08 -1.06
C TRP A 127 1.13 10.58 0.34
N ARG A 128 1.09 11.52 1.28
CA ARG A 128 0.32 11.35 2.51
C ARG A 128 -1.15 11.59 2.19
N LEU A 129 -2.03 10.78 2.77
CA LEU A 129 -3.48 10.95 2.60
C LEU A 129 -4.05 12.14 3.39
N GLY A 130 -3.29 12.70 4.33
CA GLY A 130 -3.66 13.93 5.03
C GLY A 130 -4.81 13.77 6.01
N GLU A 131 -5.58 14.84 6.17
CA GLU A 131 -6.66 14.99 7.16
C GLU A 131 -7.72 13.89 7.09
N CYS A 132 -7.92 13.25 5.93
CA CYS A 132 -8.89 12.15 5.83
C CYS A 132 -8.50 10.91 6.67
N MET A 133 -7.27 10.87 7.20
CA MET A 133 -6.78 9.81 8.07
C MET A 133 -7.04 10.07 9.56
N GLU A 134 -7.60 11.21 9.95
CA GLU A 134 -8.08 11.43 11.33
C GLU A 134 -9.23 10.48 11.67
N GLU A 135 -10.17 10.32 10.73
CA GLU A 135 -11.28 9.38 10.79
C GLU A 135 -11.36 8.61 9.45
N PRO A 136 -10.52 7.58 9.25
CA PRO A 136 -10.39 6.94 7.96
C PRO A 136 -11.65 6.16 7.58
N ASP A 137 -12.24 6.52 6.44
CA ASP A 137 -13.36 5.79 5.83
C ASP A 137 -12.84 4.82 4.76
N MET A 138 -12.87 3.53 5.07
CA MET A 138 -12.35 2.48 4.20
C MET A 138 -13.07 2.42 2.85
N ALA A 139 -14.38 2.68 2.79
CA ALA A 139 -15.14 2.65 1.56
C ALA A 139 -14.75 3.82 0.65
N ARG A 140 -14.69 5.02 1.21
CA ARG A 140 -14.27 6.23 0.48
C ARG A 140 -12.85 6.11 -0.06
N LEU A 141 -11.90 5.65 0.77
CA LEU A 141 -10.50 5.44 0.36
C LEU A 141 -10.36 4.41 -0.77
N ARG A 142 -11.11 3.30 -0.71
CA ARG A 142 -11.11 2.26 -1.75
C ARG A 142 -11.67 2.78 -3.07
N VAL A 143 -12.83 3.43 -3.03
CA VAL A 143 -13.47 3.98 -4.25
C VAL A 143 -12.65 5.11 -4.83
N PHE A 144 -12.10 6.01 -4.00
CA PHE A 144 -11.13 7.03 -4.43
C PHE A 144 -9.97 6.38 -5.19
N ASN A 145 -9.30 5.38 -4.60
CA ASN A 145 -8.18 4.71 -5.25
C ASN A 145 -8.62 4.05 -6.56
N ALA A 146 -9.78 3.38 -6.60
CA ALA A 146 -10.29 2.73 -7.79
C ALA A 146 -10.60 3.71 -8.94
N VAL A 147 -11.11 4.92 -8.64
CA VAL A 147 -11.29 6.00 -9.63
C VAL A 147 -9.92 6.50 -10.11
N TYR A 148 -8.97 6.70 -9.19
CA TYR A 148 -7.69 7.31 -9.53
C TYR A 148 -6.79 6.38 -10.35
N GLY A 149 -6.40 5.22 -9.79
CA GLY A 149 -5.43 4.32 -10.41
C GLY A 149 -5.51 2.84 -9.99
N GLY A 150 -6.47 2.49 -9.12
CA GLY A 150 -6.63 1.17 -8.53
C GLY A 150 -7.50 0.22 -9.33
N SER A 151 -7.99 0.63 -10.51
CA SER A 151 -8.81 -0.19 -11.40
C SER A 151 -8.36 -0.08 -12.86
N VAL A 152 -8.78 -1.02 -13.70
CA VAL A 152 -8.48 -1.03 -15.15
C VAL A 152 -9.27 0.02 -15.93
N THR A 153 -10.27 0.65 -15.32
CA THR A 153 -11.04 1.77 -15.89
C THR A 153 -10.68 3.11 -15.25
N SER A 154 -9.62 3.13 -14.43
CA SER A 154 -9.19 4.30 -13.67
C SER A 154 -8.69 5.45 -14.56
N LYS A 155 -8.61 6.65 -13.98
CA LYS A 155 -8.09 7.84 -14.65
C LYS A 155 -6.63 7.67 -15.08
N LEU A 156 -5.78 7.09 -14.23
CA LEU A 156 -4.37 6.85 -14.58
C LEU A 156 -4.25 5.87 -15.74
N PHE A 157 -5.00 4.76 -15.71
CA PHE A 157 -4.99 3.79 -16.80
C PHE A 157 -5.48 4.42 -18.12
N THR A 158 -6.63 5.09 -18.09
CA THR A 158 -7.26 5.63 -19.29
C THR A 158 -6.47 6.81 -19.86
N ASN A 159 -6.05 7.77 -19.03
CA ASN A 159 -5.49 9.03 -19.50
C ASN A 159 -3.97 8.97 -19.70
N VAL A 160 -3.21 8.32 -18.80
CA VAL A 160 -1.75 8.24 -18.90
C VAL A 160 -1.32 7.15 -19.87
N ARG A 161 -1.90 5.94 -19.75
CA ARG A 161 -1.56 4.79 -20.60
C ARG A 161 -2.32 4.79 -21.92
N GLU A 162 -3.65 4.76 -21.92
CA GLU A 162 -4.38 4.55 -23.18
C GLU A 162 -4.36 5.78 -24.10
N LYS A 163 -4.75 6.95 -23.59
CA LYS A 163 -4.88 8.15 -24.43
C LYS A 163 -3.55 8.77 -24.82
N ARG A 164 -2.61 8.86 -23.88
CA ARG A 164 -1.32 9.54 -24.12
C ARG A 164 -0.15 8.59 -24.40
N SER A 165 -0.30 7.28 -24.16
CA SER A 165 0.76 6.28 -24.39
C SER A 165 2.10 6.64 -23.73
N LEU A 166 2.07 7.35 -22.59
CA LEU A 166 3.27 7.84 -21.90
C LEU A 166 3.97 6.74 -21.10
N CYS A 167 3.18 5.76 -20.64
CA CYS A 167 3.64 4.68 -19.79
C CYS A 167 3.16 3.31 -20.28
N TYR A 168 3.92 2.27 -19.94
CA TYR A 168 3.52 0.87 -20.13
C TYR A 168 2.41 0.48 -19.14
N TYR A 169 2.47 1.02 -17.93
CA TYR A 169 1.41 0.96 -16.94
C TYR A 169 1.48 2.19 -16.03
N ALA A 170 0.34 2.56 -15.44
CA ALA A 170 0.25 3.50 -14.33
C ALA A 170 -0.87 3.00 -13.42
N SER A 171 -0.56 2.79 -12.15
CA SER A 171 -1.51 2.33 -11.15
C SER A 171 -1.23 2.93 -9.79
N SER A 172 -2.24 2.94 -8.93
CA SER A 172 -2.15 3.44 -7.57
C SER A 172 -2.62 2.41 -6.54
N GLY A 173 -2.01 2.45 -5.37
CA GLY A 173 -2.42 1.70 -4.18
C GLY A 173 -2.53 2.64 -2.98
N VAL A 174 -3.53 2.39 -2.14
CA VAL A 174 -3.68 3.05 -0.85
C VAL A 174 -3.29 2.09 0.26
N ASP A 175 -2.36 2.51 1.11
CA ASP A 175 -2.06 1.89 2.39
C ASP A 175 -2.83 2.66 3.48
N ILE A 176 -3.98 2.12 3.88
CA ILE A 176 -4.86 2.74 4.88
C ILE A 176 -4.18 2.74 6.25
N GLN A 177 -3.42 1.70 6.59
CA GLN A 177 -2.78 1.59 7.91
C GLN A 177 -1.70 2.66 8.11
N LYS A 178 -1.09 3.11 7.02
CA LYS A 178 -0.06 4.15 7.04
C LYS A 178 -0.48 5.51 6.50
N GLY A 179 -1.70 5.61 5.97
CA GLY A 179 -2.18 6.85 5.39
C GLY A 179 -1.39 7.25 4.14
N LEU A 180 -1.03 6.28 3.29
CA LEU A 180 -0.22 6.52 2.09
C LEU A 180 -1.02 6.26 0.81
N LEU A 181 -0.81 7.10 -0.20
CA LEU A 181 -1.16 6.82 -1.58
C LEU A 181 0.15 6.67 -2.37
N LEU A 182 0.31 5.52 -3.04
CA LEU A 182 1.50 5.18 -3.80
C LEU A 182 1.12 4.97 -5.26
N VAL A 183 1.69 5.77 -6.15
CA VAL A 183 1.57 5.59 -7.60
C VAL A 183 2.85 4.96 -8.13
N SER A 184 2.71 4.00 -9.04
CA SER A 184 3.85 3.42 -9.75
C SER A 184 3.57 3.35 -11.25
N SER A 185 4.61 3.60 -12.03
CA SER A 185 4.54 3.60 -13.49
C SER A 185 5.88 3.18 -14.11
N ALA A 186 5.79 2.47 -15.23
CA ALA A 186 6.93 2.22 -16.10
C ALA A 186 6.85 3.11 -17.34
N VAL A 187 7.91 3.87 -17.59
CA VAL A 187 7.95 4.93 -18.61
C VAL A 187 9.23 4.84 -19.43
N ASN A 188 9.20 5.35 -20.66
CA ASN A 188 10.45 5.65 -21.37
C ASN A 188 11.16 6.82 -20.66
N PHE A 189 12.50 6.83 -20.68
CA PHE A 189 13.29 7.83 -19.95
C PHE A 189 12.94 9.27 -20.37
N GLU A 190 12.73 9.50 -21.68
CA GLU A 190 12.30 10.79 -22.23
C GLU A 190 10.91 11.26 -21.76
N ASN A 191 10.05 10.33 -21.32
CA ASN A 191 8.66 10.61 -20.94
C ASN A 191 8.46 10.81 -19.43
N PHE A 192 9.52 10.79 -18.61
CA PHE A 192 9.39 10.97 -17.17
C PHE A 192 8.62 12.23 -16.78
N GLY A 193 9.01 13.38 -17.35
CA GLY A 193 8.36 14.66 -17.07
C GLY A 193 6.88 14.65 -17.46
N ALA A 194 6.58 14.25 -18.70
CA ALA A 194 5.21 14.19 -19.20
C ALA A 194 4.31 13.21 -18.42
N ALA A 195 4.84 12.05 -18.03
CA ALA A 195 4.11 11.07 -17.24
C ALA A 195 3.81 11.59 -15.82
N ARG A 196 4.81 12.19 -15.16
CA ARG A 196 4.67 12.83 -13.85
C ARG A 196 3.62 13.93 -13.87
N GLU A 197 3.71 14.84 -14.83
CA GLU A 197 2.76 15.94 -14.99
C GLU A 197 1.33 15.42 -15.19
N GLU A 198 1.15 14.38 -16.00
CA GLU A 198 -0.17 13.80 -16.21
C GLU A 198 -0.71 13.10 -14.96
N ILE A 199 0.11 12.34 -14.23
CA ILE A 199 -0.27 11.70 -12.96
C ILE A 199 -0.78 12.75 -11.95
N LEU A 200 -0.06 13.87 -11.82
CA LEU A 200 -0.45 15.00 -10.97
C LEU A 200 -1.73 15.67 -11.48
N ALA A 201 -1.84 15.89 -12.80
CA ALA A 201 -3.02 16.50 -13.41
C ALA A 201 -4.29 15.67 -13.18
N GLN A 202 -4.21 14.34 -13.19
CA GLN A 202 -5.35 13.47 -12.90
C GLN A 202 -5.79 13.55 -11.44
N LEU A 203 -4.86 13.66 -10.49
CA LEU A 203 -5.21 13.86 -9.08
C LEU A 203 -5.83 15.24 -8.87
N GLU A 204 -5.31 16.27 -9.53
CA GLU A 204 -5.84 17.62 -9.47
C GLU A 204 -7.23 17.74 -10.13
N ALA A 205 -7.50 16.98 -11.19
CA ALA A 205 -8.84 16.85 -11.74
C ALA A 205 -9.83 16.27 -10.70
N MET A 206 -9.43 15.22 -9.98
CA MET A 206 -10.25 14.68 -8.89
C MET A 206 -10.47 15.68 -7.76
N ARG A 207 -9.47 16.48 -7.39
CA ARG A 207 -9.61 17.55 -6.38
C ARG A 207 -10.67 18.59 -6.76
N ARG A 208 -10.74 18.93 -8.05
CA ARG A 208 -11.77 19.81 -8.64
C ARG A 208 -13.15 19.15 -8.78
N GLY A 209 -13.29 17.88 -8.40
CA GLY A 209 -14.54 17.12 -8.52
C GLY A 209 -14.82 16.63 -9.94
N GLU A 210 -13.83 16.61 -10.83
CA GLU A 210 -13.97 16.14 -12.21
C GLU A 210 -13.98 14.61 -12.29
N ILE A 211 -15.02 14.00 -11.71
CA ILE A 211 -15.28 12.55 -11.70
C ILE A 211 -16.59 12.33 -12.43
N THR A 212 -16.55 11.61 -13.55
CA THR A 212 -17.77 11.33 -14.32
C THR A 212 -18.63 10.28 -13.62
N PRO A 213 -19.96 10.25 -13.86
CA PRO A 213 -20.82 9.21 -13.33
C PRO A 213 -20.35 7.80 -13.69
N ASP A 214 -19.87 7.60 -14.91
CA ASP A 214 -19.40 6.29 -15.39
C ASP A 214 -18.10 5.86 -14.70
N GLU A 215 -17.16 6.79 -14.48
CA GLU A 215 -15.92 6.53 -13.72
C GLU A 215 -16.25 6.11 -12.28
N LEU A 216 -17.16 6.83 -11.62
CA LEU A 216 -17.57 6.53 -10.26
C LEU A 216 -18.29 5.18 -10.18
N GLU A 217 -19.25 4.94 -11.06
CA GLU A 217 -20.02 3.70 -11.05
C GLU A 217 -19.13 2.49 -11.33
N SER A 218 -18.21 2.60 -12.29
CA SER A 218 -17.23 1.55 -12.57
C SER A 218 -16.34 1.26 -11.36
N ALA A 219 -15.87 2.30 -10.66
CA ALA A 219 -15.05 2.16 -9.47
C ALA A 219 -15.81 1.51 -8.30
N ARG A 220 -17.06 1.92 -8.05
CA ARG A 220 -17.93 1.33 -7.02
C ARG A 220 -18.20 -0.14 -7.29
N LEU A 221 -18.61 -0.48 -8.51
CA LEU A 221 -18.87 -1.86 -8.93
C LEU A 221 -17.61 -2.72 -8.82
N SER A 222 -16.45 -2.19 -9.22
CA SER A 222 -15.16 -2.88 -9.09
C SER A 222 -14.83 -3.17 -7.62
N CYS A 223 -14.97 -2.19 -6.73
CA CYS A 223 -14.72 -2.37 -5.30
C CYS A 223 -15.70 -3.37 -4.66
N ALA A 224 -16.99 -3.20 -4.90
CA ALA A 224 -18.03 -4.04 -4.33
C ALA A 224 -17.92 -5.50 -4.81
N SER A 225 -17.61 -5.71 -6.09
CA SER A 225 -17.42 -7.05 -6.65
C SER A 225 -16.18 -7.73 -6.06
N ALA A 226 -15.06 -7.00 -5.95
CA ALA A 226 -13.84 -7.52 -5.33
C ALA A 226 -14.08 -7.92 -3.86
N LEU A 227 -14.80 -7.09 -3.10
CA LEU A 227 -15.15 -7.37 -1.70
C LEU A 227 -16.06 -8.59 -1.57
N ARG A 228 -17.07 -8.73 -2.43
CA ARG A 228 -17.95 -9.92 -2.42
C ARG A 228 -17.18 -11.20 -2.74
N SER A 229 -16.20 -11.14 -3.64
CA SER A 229 -15.37 -12.31 -3.99
C SER A 229 -14.47 -12.80 -2.85
N VAL A 230 -14.25 -11.98 -1.80
CA VAL A 230 -13.48 -12.39 -0.61
C VAL A 230 -14.14 -13.58 0.10
N GLU A 231 -15.47 -13.65 0.06
CA GLU A 231 -16.24 -14.71 0.73
C GLU A 231 -16.13 -16.07 0.02
N ASP A 232 -15.68 -16.09 -1.24
CA ASP A 232 -15.54 -17.30 -2.04
C ASP A 232 -14.23 -18.05 -1.79
N ASP A 233 -13.24 -17.40 -1.15
CA ASP A 233 -11.91 -17.96 -0.91
C ASP A 233 -11.53 -17.88 0.59
N PRO A 234 -11.28 -19.02 1.27
CA PRO A 234 -10.94 -19.04 2.69
C PRO A 234 -9.68 -18.23 3.06
N PHE A 235 -8.68 -18.15 2.18
CA PHE A 235 -7.46 -17.39 2.43
C PHE A 235 -7.68 -15.89 2.26
N ALA A 236 -8.52 -15.49 1.30
CA ALA A 236 -8.95 -14.10 1.16
C ALA A 236 -9.75 -13.65 2.38
N LEU A 237 -10.65 -14.50 2.87
CA LEU A 237 -11.46 -14.24 4.06
C LEU A 237 -10.59 -14.11 5.32
N GLU A 238 -9.61 -14.99 5.50
CA GLU A 238 -8.58 -14.89 6.56
C GLU A 238 -7.86 -13.54 6.50
N GLY A 239 -7.33 -13.19 5.32
CA GLY A 239 -6.58 -11.94 5.14
C GLY A 239 -7.44 -10.68 5.40
N TYR A 240 -8.72 -10.73 5.02
CA TYR A 240 -9.66 -9.65 5.29
C TYR A 240 -9.88 -9.46 6.79
N TRP A 241 -10.23 -10.52 7.52
CA TRP A 241 -10.49 -10.41 8.96
C TRP A 241 -9.23 -10.10 9.75
N LEU A 242 -8.06 -10.57 9.33
CA LEU A 242 -6.79 -10.14 9.92
C LEU A 242 -6.61 -8.63 9.79
N SER A 243 -6.89 -8.05 8.62
CA SER A 243 -6.81 -6.61 8.40
C SER A 243 -7.82 -5.83 9.26
N MET A 244 -9.04 -6.34 9.39
CA MET A 244 -10.09 -5.74 10.24
C MET A 244 -9.66 -5.76 11.71
N ASN A 245 -9.16 -6.88 12.22
CA ASN A 245 -8.69 -7.02 13.59
C ASN A 245 -7.52 -6.09 13.90
N VAL A 246 -6.54 -5.98 12.99
CA VAL A 246 -5.41 -5.05 13.14
C VAL A 246 -5.89 -3.60 13.15
N SER A 247 -6.93 -3.28 12.38
CA SER A 247 -7.48 -1.92 12.29
C SER A 247 -8.52 -1.62 13.38
N GLY A 248 -8.89 -2.60 14.23
CA GLY A 248 -9.95 -2.47 15.23
C GLY A 248 -11.36 -2.29 14.63
N ALA A 249 -11.56 -2.71 13.39
CA ALA A 249 -12.84 -2.57 12.68
C ALA A 249 -13.64 -3.88 12.74
N GLU A 250 -14.96 -3.77 12.81
CA GLU A 250 -15.90 -4.91 12.78
C GLU A 250 -16.89 -4.71 11.63
N VAL A 251 -16.39 -4.82 10.40
CA VAL A 251 -17.20 -4.72 9.17
C VAL A 251 -16.99 -5.98 8.35
N SER A 252 -18.06 -6.59 7.86
CA SER A 252 -17.98 -7.74 6.96
C SER A 252 -17.67 -7.31 5.52
N PRO A 253 -17.16 -8.22 4.66
CA PRO A 253 -16.92 -7.92 3.25
C PRO A 253 -18.18 -7.39 2.55
N GLY A 254 -19.33 -8.00 2.81
CA GLY A 254 -20.63 -7.58 2.27
C GLY A 254 -21.08 -6.19 2.72
N GLU A 255 -20.91 -5.85 4.01
CA GLU A 255 -21.24 -4.51 4.53
C GLU A 255 -20.32 -3.44 3.93
N LEU A 256 -19.02 -3.73 3.82
CA LEU A 256 -18.08 -2.81 3.20
C LEU A 256 -18.34 -2.65 1.69
N ALA A 257 -18.79 -3.72 1.01
CA ALA A 257 -19.21 -3.66 -0.38
C ALA A 257 -20.42 -2.74 -0.57
N ALA A 258 -21.43 -2.86 0.30
CA ALA A 258 -22.59 -1.98 0.28
C ALA A 258 -22.21 -0.53 0.59
N ALA A 259 -21.28 -0.30 1.52
CA ALA A 259 -20.75 1.04 1.80
C ALA A 259 -20.04 1.65 0.58
N CYS A 260 -19.25 0.86 -0.16
CA CYS A 260 -18.61 1.30 -1.41
C CYS A 260 -19.63 1.78 -2.44
N GLU A 261 -20.78 1.10 -2.58
CA GLU A 261 -21.82 1.48 -3.55
C GLU A 261 -22.47 2.83 -3.25
N LEU A 262 -22.38 3.32 -2.01
CA LEU A 262 -22.94 4.60 -1.57
C LEU A 262 -21.96 5.78 -1.70
N VAL A 263 -20.67 5.53 -1.93
CA VAL A 263 -19.62 6.58 -1.95
C VAL A 263 -19.85 7.57 -3.08
N THR A 264 -20.02 8.85 -2.80
CA THR A 264 -20.28 9.89 -3.80
C THR A 264 -19.01 10.39 -4.50
N ALA A 265 -19.16 11.10 -5.62
CA ALA A 265 -18.04 11.76 -6.29
C ALA A 265 -17.36 12.79 -5.37
N GLU A 266 -18.14 13.47 -4.53
CA GLU A 266 -17.62 14.47 -3.58
C GLU A 266 -16.81 13.83 -2.46
N ASP A 267 -17.18 12.63 -2.00
CA ASP A 267 -16.38 11.87 -1.04
C ASP A 267 -15.00 11.54 -1.62
N ALA A 268 -14.94 11.05 -2.87
CA ALA A 268 -13.68 10.75 -3.54
C ALA A 268 -12.85 12.03 -3.83
N ALA A 269 -13.51 13.12 -4.20
CA ALA A 269 -12.85 14.43 -4.36
C ALA A 269 -12.30 14.97 -3.02
N GLY A 270 -13.00 14.70 -1.92
CA GLY A 270 -12.56 15.01 -0.56
C GLY A 270 -11.23 14.35 -0.21
N ILE A 271 -11.11 13.04 -0.46
CA ILE A 271 -9.84 12.32 -0.29
C ILE A 271 -8.74 12.89 -1.20
N ALA A 272 -9.07 13.22 -2.45
CA ALA A 272 -8.09 13.81 -3.36
C ALA A 272 -7.52 15.15 -2.83
N ARG A 273 -8.38 15.96 -2.19
CA ARG A 273 -7.99 17.26 -1.61
C ARG A 273 -7.14 17.14 -0.36
N SER A 274 -7.31 16.09 0.44
CA SER A 274 -6.47 15.85 1.61
C SER A 274 -5.08 15.30 1.25
N CYS A 275 -4.90 14.72 0.06
CA CYS A 275 -3.61 14.17 -0.34
C CYS A 275 -2.51 15.24 -0.42
N GLU A 276 -1.36 15.02 0.22
CA GLU A 276 -0.16 15.86 0.16
C GLU A 276 1.01 15.10 -0.47
N CYS A 277 1.60 15.65 -1.54
CA CYS A 277 2.73 14.98 -2.21
C CYS A 277 3.99 15.09 -1.34
N ASP A 278 4.60 13.96 -0.99
CA ASP A 278 5.75 13.92 -0.07
C ASP A 278 7.05 13.59 -0.83
N ALA A 279 7.01 12.59 -1.72
CA ALA A 279 8.22 12.12 -2.37
C ALA A 279 7.98 11.58 -3.79
N GLU A 280 9.01 11.72 -4.62
CA GLU A 280 9.11 11.16 -5.96
C GLU A 280 10.38 10.33 -6.08
N TYR A 281 10.28 9.16 -6.71
CA TYR A 281 11.38 8.24 -6.91
C TYR A 281 11.49 7.85 -8.37
N TYR A 282 12.68 8.04 -8.93
CA TYR A 282 13.03 7.75 -10.31
C TYR A 282 14.12 6.68 -10.35
N LEU A 283 13.83 5.56 -11.00
CA LEU A 283 14.81 4.54 -11.35
C LEU A 283 15.18 4.70 -12.83
N CYS A 284 16.37 5.24 -13.08
CA CYS A 284 16.86 5.62 -14.41
C CYS A 284 17.88 4.59 -14.96
N GLY A 285 18.10 4.60 -16.27
CA GLY A 285 19.19 3.88 -16.91
C GLY A 285 20.55 4.43 -16.45
N LYS A 286 21.60 3.60 -16.53
CA LYS A 286 22.97 4.04 -16.19
C LYS A 286 23.51 5.15 -17.09
N GLU A 287 22.99 5.32 -18.30
CA GLU A 287 23.45 6.32 -19.25
C GLU A 287 22.75 7.68 -19.06
N ASP A 288 21.56 7.72 -18.45
CA ASP A 288 20.75 8.95 -18.32
C ASP A 288 21.03 9.78 -17.06
N ALA A 289 21.82 9.27 -16.10
CA ALA A 289 22.18 10.01 -14.89
C ALA A 289 23.41 10.91 -15.06
N ALA A 290 24.07 10.87 -16.23
CA ALA A 290 25.27 11.64 -16.53
C ALA A 290 24.99 12.99 -17.21
N ASP A 291 23.76 13.22 -17.67
CA ASP A 291 23.36 14.42 -18.40
C ASP A 291 22.33 15.24 -17.60
N GLU A 292 22.75 15.87 -16.51
CA GLU A 292 22.22 17.17 -16.07
C GLU A 292 23.17 17.84 -15.06
N PRO A 293 23.32 19.18 -15.08
CA PRO A 293 24.34 19.90 -14.33
C PRO A 293 24.01 19.93 -12.84
N GLU A 294 25.04 19.89 -12.00
CA GLU A 294 24.93 20.24 -10.57
C GLU A 294 24.25 21.62 -10.48
N GLU A 295 23.05 21.67 -9.90
CA GLU A 295 22.42 22.96 -9.56
C GLU A 295 23.27 23.62 -8.45
N ASP A 296 23.82 24.80 -8.77
CA ASP A 296 24.51 25.74 -7.88
C ASP A 296 23.62 26.25 -6.73
#